data_AF-A0A7K2WAI2-F1
#
_entry.id   AF-A0A7K2WAI2-F1
#
_cell.length_a   1.000
_cell.length_b   1.000
_cell.length_c   1.000
_cell.angle_alpha   90.00
_cell.angle_beta   90.00
_cell.angle_gamma   90.00
#
_symmetry.space_group_name_H-M   'P 1'
#
loop_
_entity.id
_entity.type
_entity.pdbx_description
1 polymer ?
#
loop_
_entity_poly.entity_id
_entity_poly.type
_entity_poly.pdbx_seq_one_letter_code
_entity_poly.pdbx_strand_id
1 'polypeptide(L)'
;MSKIVGMRGYLASSIGVSCTAALALSFALPAAAAGPRTLGPEPAPVRGVSSSDGPDRAAVPGSTRSLALGPLTPDRAAGGAPEEGLAPRTVPSFSLVGVVWDDPGTELHGHVQIRTRLRATNRWSAWQEVENDHHGHGPDPGTAEGRSHRMRGATAPLWVGESDGVEVRVRAEAEQPGGTRVPALPDGLRVELVDPGTAVGAPGQAGRPASPQGPDGGVPGLGSIEAAVDAGLAPLKRPVRPALPATADVLKEVPAGRADEAPGRRRAGAESYTAPRPRIVTRSGWGADENLRESGFVYTGGLKAAFVHHTATGNNYTCAQAPSVIRSIYRYHVVSSGWRDIGYNFLIDKCGNIYEGRAGGVDKPVMGAHTLGFNSDTTGIAVLGTYTGTAPSAAAVDAVAAVSAWKLGLYGVDPRGRTYLQSAGGNLYPKGENARLNVISGHRDGFATECPGMLLYDRLGSVRSTAARLQGR
;
A
#
# COMPACT_ATOMS: atom_id res chain seq x y z
N MET A 1 -27.43 45.67 -28.31
CA MET A 1 -27.77 46.34 -27.03
C MET A 1 -26.93 45.70 -25.93
N SER A 2 -26.13 46.55 -25.28
CA SER A 2 -25.44 46.41 -23.98
C SER A 2 -26.27 45.62 -22.93
N LYS A 3 -25.77 45.00 -21.85
CA LYS A 3 -24.67 45.20 -20.89
C LYS A 3 -24.98 44.14 -19.78
N ILE A 4 -24.10 43.50 -19.01
CA ILE A 4 -23.34 44.01 -17.85
C ILE A 4 -22.68 42.79 -17.17
N VAL A 5 -21.45 43.01 -16.74
CA VAL A 5 -20.58 42.15 -15.93
C VAL A 5 -20.95 42.29 -14.44
N GLY A 6 -20.82 41.21 -13.66
CA GLY A 6 -21.00 41.26 -12.19
C GLY A 6 -20.12 40.27 -11.44
N MET A 7 -18.87 40.65 -11.17
CA MET A 7 -18.00 40.07 -10.14
C MET A 7 -18.57 40.34 -8.74
N ARG A 8 -18.56 39.32 -7.87
CA ARG A 8 -18.49 39.42 -6.40
C ARG A 8 -17.70 38.20 -5.93
N GLY A 9 -16.64 38.26 -5.14
CA GLY A 9 -16.20 39.28 -4.19
C GLY A 9 -15.87 38.53 -2.90
N TYR A 10 -14.60 38.17 -2.73
CA TYR A 10 -14.08 37.54 -1.51
C TYR A 10 -14.25 38.51 -0.33
N LEU A 11 -14.94 38.07 0.73
CA LEU A 11 -14.96 38.75 2.02
C LEU A 11 -14.15 37.92 3.01
N ALA A 12 -12.92 38.37 3.23
CA ALA A 12 -12.17 38.08 4.44
C ALA A 12 -12.75 38.93 5.58
N SER A 13 -13.15 38.28 6.67
CA SER A 13 -13.41 38.96 7.94
C SER A 13 -12.41 38.48 8.98
N SER A 14 -11.41 39.32 9.18
CA SER A 14 -10.53 39.37 10.34
C SER A 14 -11.28 39.99 11.52
N ILE A 15 -11.42 39.25 12.63
CA ILE A 15 -11.62 39.84 13.95
C ILE A 15 -10.59 39.20 14.88
N GLY A 16 -9.61 40.00 15.29
CA GLY A 16 -8.72 39.69 16.39
C GLY A 16 -9.25 40.26 17.71
N VAL A 17 -8.46 39.99 18.74
CA VAL A 17 -8.47 40.52 20.11
C VAL A 17 -9.16 39.62 21.16
N SER A 18 -8.33 38.71 21.69
CA SER A 18 -7.89 38.65 23.08
C SER A 18 -8.87 39.00 24.20
N CYS A 19 -9.19 38.02 25.04
CA CYS A 19 -9.35 38.23 26.48
C CYS A 19 -8.98 36.95 27.25
N THR A 20 -7.80 36.99 27.87
CA THR A 20 -7.33 36.05 28.90
C THR A 20 -8.14 36.26 30.19
N ALA A 21 -8.77 35.20 30.69
CA ALA A 21 -9.15 35.10 32.09
C ALA A 21 -8.88 33.67 32.56
N ALA A 22 -7.80 33.51 33.33
CA ALA A 22 -7.50 32.32 34.07
C ALA A 22 -8.41 32.26 35.30
N LEU A 23 -9.20 31.19 35.44
CA LEU A 23 -9.88 30.83 36.68
C LEU A 23 -9.46 29.41 37.03
N ALA A 24 -8.48 29.33 37.92
CA ALA A 24 -8.20 28.12 38.67
C ALA A 24 -9.30 27.96 39.73
N LEU A 25 -10.16 26.95 39.57
CA LEU A 25 -10.99 26.44 40.65
C LEU A 25 -10.53 25.03 41.02
N SER A 26 -9.90 24.94 42.19
CA SER A 26 -9.63 23.71 42.90
C SER A 26 -10.94 23.12 43.42
N PHE A 27 -11.36 21.98 42.88
CA PHE A 27 -12.43 21.18 43.51
C PHE A 27 -11.80 20.14 44.43
N ALA A 28 -11.96 20.38 45.73
CA ALA A 28 -11.71 19.42 46.79
C ALA A 28 -12.81 18.34 46.77
N LEU A 29 -12.39 17.08 46.79
CA LEU A 29 -13.25 15.90 46.97
C LEU A 29 -13.71 15.79 48.43
N PRO A 30 -15.00 15.54 48.72
CA PRO A 30 -15.42 15.07 50.03
C PRO A 30 -15.17 13.56 50.15
N ALA A 31 -14.36 13.17 51.14
CA ALA A 31 -14.25 11.80 51.60
C ALA A 31 -15.57 11.37 52.26
N ALA A 32 -16.25 10.38 51.66
CA ALA A 32 -17.39 9.72 52.29
C ALA A 32 -16.94 8.40 52.93
N ALA A 33 -17.19 8.28 54.24
CA ALA A 33 -16.90 7.13 55.06
C ALA A 33 -17.72 5.90 54.63
N ALA A 34 -17.04 4.77 54.44
CA ALA A 34 -17.68 3.46 54.26
C ALA A 34 -17.83 2.77 55.63
N GLY A 35 -19.07 2.52 56.05
CA GLY A 35 -19.38 1.66 57.20
C GLY A 35 -19.15 0.17 56.91
N PRO A 36 -18.98 -0.67 57.95
CA PRO A 36 -18.61 -2.07 57.77
C PRO A 36 -19.78 -2.88 57.19
N ARG A 37 -19.56 -3.56 56.06
CA ARG A 37 -20.47 -4.57 55.51
C ARG A 37 -20.09 -5.95 56.02
N THR A 38 -21.10 -6.63 56.56
CA THR A 38 -21.07 -8.02 57.02
C THR A 38 -20.83 -8.99 55.86
N LEU A 39 -19.92 -9.95 56.09
CA LEU A 39 -19.58 -11.05 55.18
C LEU A 39 -20.65 -12.14 55.24
N GLY A 40 -21.30 -12.41 54.10
CA GLY A 40 -22.08 -13.64 53.87
C GLY A 40 -21.27 -14.66 53.07
N PRO A 41 -21.60 -15.96 53.13
CA PRO A 41 -20.74 -17.03 52.63
C PRO A 41 -20.67 -17.09 51.10
N GLU A 42 -19.48 -17.40 50.61
CA GLU A 42 -19.03 -17.50 49.21
C GLU A 42 -19.59 -18.75 48.51
N PRO A 43 -20.16 -18.65 47.29
CA PRO A 43 -20.48 -19.83 46.48
C PRO A 43 -19.27 -20.29 45.66
N ALA A 44 -19.06 -21.61 45.63
CA ALA A 44 -17.94 -22.33 45.02
C ALA A 44 -17.69 -22.03 43.52
N PRO A 45 -16.44 -22.18 43.03
CA PRO A 45 -16.05 -21.75 41.69
C PRO A 45 -16.61 -22.67 40.61
N VAL A 46 -17.33 -22.07 39.67
CA VAL A 46 -17.70 -22.69 38.39
C VAL A 46 -16.44 -22.76 37.54
N ARG A 47 -16.11 -23.94 37.00
CA ARG A 47 -14.97 -24.17 36.10
C ARG A 47 -15.07 -23.25 34.88
N GLY A 48 -14.31 -22.15 34.91
CA GLY A 48 -14.04 -21.33 33.74
C GLY A 48 -13.12 -22.08 32.78
N VAL A 49 -13.53 -22.15 31.51
CA VAL A 49 -12.63 -22.48 30.41
C VAL A 49 -11.57 -21.40 30.36
N SER A 50 -10.32 -21.76 30.67
CA SER A 50 -9.19 -20.85 30.60
C SER A 50 -9.01 -20.30 29.19
N SER A 51 -9.34 -19.02 28.99
CA SER A 51 -8.84 -18.22 27.88
C SER A 51 -7.33 -18.08 28.03
N SER A 52 -6.58 -18.65 27.09
CA SER A 52 -5.11 -18.58 27.06
C SER A 52 -4.66 -17.31 26.34
N ASP A 53 -4.98 -16.15 26.89
CA ASP A 53 -4.39 -14.86 26.46
C ASP A 53 -3.46 -14.33 27.55
N GLY A 54 -2.25 -14.91 27.61
CA GLY A 54 -1.12 -14.33 28.34
C GLY A 54 -0.36 -13.33 27.45
N PRO A 55 0.33 -12.32 28.03
CA PRO A 55 1.02 -11.27 27.28
C PRO A 55 2.33 -11.72 26.58
N ASP A 56 2.72 -12.99 26.65
CA ASP A 56 4.07 -13.47 26.26
C ASP A 56 4.10 -14.56 25.17
N ARG A 57 3.08 -14.64 24.30
CA ARG A 57 3.28 -15.40 23.05
C ARG A 57 4.20 -14.59 22.14
N ALA A 58 5.44 -15.05 22.00
CA ALA A 58 6.42 -14.52 21.05
C ALA A 58 5.73 -14.23 19.70
N ALA A 59 5.89 -13.00 19.20
CA ALA A 59 5.27 -12.59 17.95
C ALA A 59 5.75 -13.52 16.83
N VAL A 60 4.81 -14.17 16.13
CA VAL A 60 5.13 -14.99 14.96
C VAL A 60 5.48 -14.03 13.82
N PRO A 61 6.71 -14.06 13.28
CA PRO A 61 7.07 -13.22 12.15
C PRO A 61 6.13 -13.46 10.97
N GLY A 62 5.64 -12.39 10.36
CA GLY A 62 4.73 -12.50 9.23
C GLY A 62 3.34 -12.94 9.70
N SER A 63 2.70 -12.11 10.53
CA SER A 63 1.37 -12.38 11.06
C SER A 63 0.40 -11.24 10.79
N THR A 64 -0.89 -11.56 10.86
CA THR A 64 -1.99 -10.59 10.82
C THR A 64 -2.80 -10.75 12.09
N ARG A 65 -3.07 -9.64 12.77
CA ARG A 65 -3.94 -9.60 13.96
C ARG A 65 -5.14 -8.72 13.69
N SER A 66 -6.33 -9.31 13.83
CA SER A 66 -7.60 -8.61 13.70
C SER A 66 -8.14 -8.26 15.09
N LEU A 67 -8.49 -7.00 15.32
CA LEU A 67 -9.11 -6.53 16.56
C LEU A 67 -10.44 -5.85 16.20
N ALA A 68 -11.53 -6.32 16.81
CA ALA A 68 -12.85 -5.71 16.60
C ALA A 68 -12.85 -4.26 17.08
N LEU A 69 -13.48 -3.37 16.31
CA LEU A 69 -13.80 -2.03 16.73
C LEU A 69 -15.13 -2.06 17.49
N GLY A 70 -15.26 -1.20 18.48
CA GLY A 70 -16.49 -1.08 19.27
C GLY A 70 -16.85 0.39 19.50
N PRO A 71 -18.04 0.67 20.03
CA PRO A 71 -18.47 2.04 20.30
C PRO A 71 -17.50 2.77 21.22
N LEU A 72 -16.98 3.93 20.80
CA LEU A 72 -16.09 4.76 21.63
C LEU A 72 -16.85 5.68 22.59
N THR A 73 -18.11 5.98 22.28
CA THR A 73 -19.02 6.76 23.15
C THR A 73 -20.14 5.87 23.67
N PRO A 74 -20.20 5.58 24.99
CA PRO A 74 -21.32 4.83 25.59
C PRO A 74 -22.60 5.67 25.71
N ASP A 75 -22.46 6.99 25.84
CA ASP A 75 -23.58 7.89 26.07
C ASP A 75 -24.09 8.48 24.77
N ARG A 76 -25.34 8.16 24.44
CA ARG A 76 -26.17 8.91 23.48
C ARG A 76 -26.43 10.32 24.02
N ALA A 77 -25.41 11.17 24.05
CA ALA A 77 -25.64 12.60 23.99
C ALA A 77 -26.29 12.86 22.61
N ALA A 78 -27.58 13.18 22.63
CA ALA A 78 -28.41 13.29 21.44
C ALA A 78 -27.74 14.19 20.37
N GLY A 79 -27.33 13.60 19.24
CA GLY A 79 -26.91 14.34 18.04
C GLY A 79 -25.51 14.02 17.48
N GLY A 80 -24.68 13.21 18.15
CA GLY A 80 -23.37 12.80 17.61
C GLY A 80 -23.48 11.73 16.51
N ALA A 81 -22.70 11.86 15.43
CA ALA A 81 -22.56 10.80 14.43
C ALA A 81 -21.98 9.52 15.08
N PRO A 82 -22.41 8.31 14.67
CA PRO A 82 -21.86 7.06 15.18
C PRO A 82 -20.33 7.03 15.11
N GLU A 83 -19.69 6.68 16.23
CA GLU A 83 -18.24 6.54 16.35
C GLU A 83 -17.87 5.18 16.93
N GLU A 84 -17.20 4.38 16.11
CA GLU A 84 -16.60 3.11 16.51
C GLU A 84 -15.08 3.21 16.49
N GLY A 85 -14.39 2.38 17.26
CA GLY A 85 -12.95 2.43 17.29
C GLY A 85 -12.30 1.52 18.32
N LEU A 86 -11.03 1.79 18.55
CA LEU A 86 -10.17 1.08 19.48
C LEU A 86 -9.41 2.11 20.30
N ALA A 87 -9.68 2.15 21.60
CA ALA A 87 -8.93 2.96 22.57
C ALA A 87 -7.43 2.59 22.55
N PRO A 88 -6.53 3.52 22.95
CA PRO A 88 -5.10 3.30 22.79
C PRO A 88 -4.64 2.03 23.51
N ARG A 89 -4.02 1.12 22.76
CA ARG A 89 -3.66 -0.22 23.25
C ARG A 89 -2.24 -0.59 22.83
N THR A 90 -1.50 -1.22 23.75
CA THR A 90 -0.23 -1.89 23.42
C THR A 90 -0.50 -3.28 22.86
N VAL A 91 0.16 -3.61 21.76
CA VAL A 91 0.00 -4.83 20.96
C VAL A 91 1.38 -5.33 20.53
N PRO A 92 1.51 -6.59 20.09
CA PRO A 92 2.73 -7.05 19.43
C PRO A 92 3.08 -6.20 18.20
N SER A 93 4.34 -6.24 17.79
CA SER A 93 4.84 -5.39 16.70
C SER A 93 4.11 -5.62 15.39
N PHE A 94 3.80 -4.54 14.68
CA PHE A 94 3.26 -4.52 13.33
C PHE A 94 3.91 -3.38 12.53
N SER A 95 3.74 -3.35 11.21
CA SER A 95 4.26 -2.27 10.37
C SER A 95 3.27 -1.70 9.36
N LEU A 96 2.12 -2.35 9.20
CA LEU A 96 1.04 -1.88 8.36
C LEU A 96 -0.28 -2.06 9.11
N VAL A 97 -1.19 -1.11 8.91
CA VAL A 97 -2.51 -1.10 9.53
C VAL A 97 -3.57 -0.76 8.49
N GLY A 98 -4.74 -1.38 8.58
CA GLY A 98 -5.93 -1.03 7.79
C GLY A 98 -7.20 -1.39 8.55
N VAL A 99 -8.36 -0.99 8.04
CA VAL A 99 -9.66 -1.33 8.62
C VAL A 99 -10.46 -2.15 7.61
N VAL A 100 -11.11 -3.22 8.08
CA VAL A 100 -11.95 -4.11 7.28
C VAL A 100 -13.33 -4.28 7.90
N TRP A 101 -14.30 -4.68 7.08
CA TRP A 101 -15.68 -4.98 7.49
C TRP A 101 -16.26 -6.15 6.68
N ASP A 102 -17.43 -6.64 7.08
CA ASP A 102 -17.91 -7.96 6.65
C ASP A 102 -18.39 -8.02 5.21
N ASP A 103 -19.22 -7.06 4.79
CA ASP A 103 -19.74 -7.04 3.44
C ASP A 103 -18.86 -6.20 2.50
N PRO A 104 -18.12 -6.82 1.55
CA PRO A 104 -17.32 -6.09 0.57
C PRO A 104 -18.15 -5.22 -0.37
N GLY A 105 -19.47 -5.42 -0.47
CA GLY A 105 -20.37 -4.57 -1.25
C GLY A 105 -20.86 -3.33 -0.52
N THR A 106 -20.64 -3.22 0.79
CA THR A 106 -21.06 -2.08 1.60
C THR A 106 -20.00 -0.98 1.59
N GLU A 107 -20.40 0.24 1.19
CA GLU A 107 -19.53 1.41 1.20
C GLU A 107 -19.38 2.03 2.60
N LEU A 108 -18.16 2.39 2.98
CA LEU A 108 -17.88 3.10 4.23
C LEU A 108 -17.97 4.61 4.00
N HIS A 109 -19.13 5.19 4.34
CA HIS A 109 -19.35 6.63 4.32
C HIS A 109 -18.93 7.29 5.64
N GLY A 110 -17.68 7.73 5.71
CA GLY A 110 -17.13 8.32 6.94
C GLY A 110 -15.64 8.59 6.87
N HIS A 111 -15.06 8.82 8.04
CA HIS A 111 -13.65 9.12 8.23
C HIS A 111 -13.00 8.02 9.07
N VAL A 112 -11.89 7.47 8.58
CA VAL A 112 -11.10 6.47 9.30
C VAL A 112 -9.78 7.12 9.71
N GLN A 113 -9.57 7.23 11.02
CA GLN A 113 -8.39 7.86 11.56
C GLN A 113 -7.64 6.91 12.47
N ILE A 114 -6.33 6.85 12.26
CA ILE A 114 -5.43 5.94 12.97
C ILE A 114 -4.24 6.73 13.50
N ARG A 115 -3.81 6.41 14.72
CA ARG A 115 -2.49 6.79 15.21
C ARG A 115 -1.80 5.58 15.79
N THR A 116 -0.48 5.56 15.68
CA THR A 116 0.35 4.44 16.15
C THR A 116 1.47 4.92 17.03
N ARG A 117 1.98 4.03 17.88
CA ARG A 117 3.18 4.27 18.69
C ARG A 117 4.37 3.56 18.05
N LEU A 118 5.38 4.33 17.68
CA LEU A 118 6.62 3.79 17.13
C LEU A 118 7.42 3.10 18.23
N ARG A 119 7.87 1.86 17.96
CA ARG A 119 8.67 1.05 18.88
C ARG A 119 9.99 1.70 19.25
N ALA A 120 10.68 2.26 18.26
CA ALA A 120 12.01 2.84 18.46
C ALA A 120 12.02 4.09 19.37
N THR A 121 10.90 4.82 19.46
CA THR A 121 10.85 6.11 20.16
C THR A 121 9.81 6.18 21.28
N ASN A 122 8.93 5.18 21.38
CA ASN A 122 7.75 5.19 22.25
C ASN A 122 6.82 6.41 22.06
N ARG A 123 6.91 7.09 20.91
CA ARG A 123 6.08 8.26 20.59
C ARG A 123 4.87 7.88 19.75
N TRP A 124 3.72 8.42 20.12
CA TRP A 124 2.51 8.37 19.30
C TRP A 124 2.63 9.33 18.11
N SER A 125 2.19 8.89 16.94
CA SER A 125 1.98 9.77 15.80
C SER A 125 0.83 10.74 16.07
N ALA A 126 0.75 11.80 15.26
CA ALA A 126 -0.51 12.49 15.06
C ALA A 126 -1.56 11.52 14.46
N TRP A 127 -2.83 11.91 14.54
CA TRP A 127 -3.89 11.22 13.80
C TRP A 127 -3.65 11.33 12.30
N GLN A 128 -3.75 10.20 11.61
CA GLN A 128 -3.64 10.10 10.16
C GLN A 128 -4.99 9.66 9.61
N GLU A 129 -5.48 10.37 8.60
CA GLU A 129 -6.64 9.93 7.82
C GLU A 129 -6.20 8.77 6.92
N VAL A 130 -7.00 7.71 6.88
CA VAL A 130 -6.81 6.57 5.99
C VAL A 130 -7.81 6.67 4.86
N GLU A 131 -7.29 6.56 3.64
CA GLU A 131 -8.09 6.58 2.42
C GLU A 131 -9.10 5.41 2.41
N ASN A 132 -10.39 5.75 2.32
CA ASN A 132 -11.52 4.81 2.39
C ASN A 132 -12.38 4.79 1.11
N ASP A 133 -12.02 5.53 0.05
CA ASP A 133 -12.59 5.42 -1.30
C ASP A 133 -12.03 4.20 -2.09
N HIS A 134 -11.43 3.25 -1.37
CA HIS A 134 -10.75 2.07 -1.92
C HIS A 134 -11.69 1.02 -2.52
N HIS A 135 -13.00 1.27 -2.57
CA HIS A 135 -14.02 0.40 -3.20
C HIS A 135 -13.78 0.16 -4.70
N GLY A 136 -12.98 1.02 -5.33
CA GLY A 136 -12.54 0.85 -6.72
C GLY A 136 -11.42 -0.18 -6.92
N HIS A 137 -10.82 -0.66 -5.83
CA HIS A 137 -9.79 -1.67 -5.83
C HIS A 137 -10.38 -3.00 -5.38
N GLY A 138 -10.32 -3.99 -6.27
CA GLY A 138 -10.69 -5.34 -5.91
C GLY A 138 -11.02 -6.22 -7.10
N PRO A 139 -11.35 -7.50 -6.83
CA PRO A 139 -11.76 -8.44 -7.84
C PRO A 139 -13.10 -8.07 -8.48
N ASP A 140 -13.25 -8.31 -9.77
CA ASP A 140 -14.52 -8.03 -10.45
C ASP A 140 -15.63 -8.96 -9.91
N PRO A 141 -16.84 -8.44 -9.55
CA PRO A 141 -17.93 -9.24 -8.96
C PRO A 141 -18.37 -10.45 -9.79
N GLY A 142 -18.13 -10.39 -11.11
CA GLY A 142 -18.45 -11.48 -12.04
C GLY A 142 -17.51 -12.68 -11.97
N THR A 143 -16.35 -12.56 -11.32
CA THR A 143 -15.29 -13.59 -11.32
C THR A 143 -15.43 -14.59 -10.16
N ALA A 144 -14.73 -15.72 -10.23
CA ALA A 144 -14.68 -16.68 -9.11
C ALA A 144 -14.08 -16.06 -7.84
N GLU A 145 -13.10 -15.17 -8.01
CA GLU A 145 -12.52 -14.41 -6.91
C GLU A 145 -13.52 -13.44 -6.29
N GLY A 146 -14.23 -12.66 -7.11
CA GLY A 146 -15.25 -11.69 -6.70
C GLY A 146 -16.48 -12.29 -6.01
N ARG A 147 -16.68 -13.61 -6.10
CA ARG A 147 -17.77 -14.35 -5.45
C ARG A 147 -17.31 -15.11 -4.21
N SER A 148 -16.04 -14.98 -3.83
CA SER A 148 -15.49 -15.68 -2.66
C SER A 148 -16.14 -15.17 -1.37
N HIS A 149 -16.66 -16.08 -0.56
CA HIS A 149 -17.20 -15.79 0.77
C HIS A 149 -16.14 -15.28 1.77
N ARG A 150 -14.85 -15.30 1.40
CA ARG A 150 -13.75 -14.76 2.21
C ARG A 150 -13.54 -13.26 2.01
N MET A 151 -14.13 -12.66 0.98
CA MET A 151 -13.95 -11.25 0.68
C MET A 151 -14.49 -10.38 1.81
N ARG A 152 -13.75 -9.31 2.10
CA ARG A 152 -14.13 -8.27 3.05
C ARG A 152 -13.96 -6.91 2.38
N GLY A 153 -14.77 -5.96 2.79
CA GLY A 153 -14.51 -4.57 2.46
C GLY A 153 -13.31 -4.07 3.28
N ALA A 154 -12.54 -3.16 2.71
CA ALA A 154 -11.27 -2.73 3.29
C ALA A 154 -10.95 -1.28 2.92
N THR A 155 -10.32 -0.56 3.84
CA THR A 155 -9.65 0.72 3.53
C THR A 155 -8.36 0.46 2.77
N ALA A 156 -7.77 1.52 2.21
CA ALA A 156 -6.37 1.47 1.81
C ALA A 156 -5.49 1.09 3.02
N PRO A 157 -4.41 0.30 2.81
CA PRO A 157 -3.49 -0.02 3.88
C PRO A 157 -2.55 1.16 4.17
N LEU A 158 -2.23 1.42 5.45
CA LEU A 158 -1.31 2.47 5.88
C LEU A 158 -0.01 1.86 6.41
N TRP A 159 1.14 2.23 5.83
CA TRP A 159 2.45 1.87 6.35
C TRP A 159 2.84 2.80 7.51
N VAL A 160 3.12 2.21 8.67
CA VAL A 160 3.40 2.96 9.91
C VAL A 160 4.80 2.73 10.45
N GLY A 161 5.60 1.88 9.79
CA GLY A 161 6.88 1.41 10.33
C GLY A 161 6.70 0.57 11.60
N GLU A 162 7.79 0.09 12.20
CA GLU A 162 7.69 -0.80 13.37
C GLU A 162 6.99 -0.10 14.55
N SER A 163 5.77 -0.54 14.83
CA SER A 163 4.86 0.04 15.81
C SER A 163 4.34 -1.04 16.76
N ASP A 164 4.02 -0.67 18.00
CA ASP A 164 3.47 -1.57 19.03
C ASP A 164 2.32 -0.95 19.83
N GLY A 165 1.86 0.22 19.42
CA GLY A 165 0.67 0.86 19.93
C GLY A 165 -0.24 1.24 18.79
N VAL A 166 -1.54 1.06 18.97
CA VAL A 166 -2.55 1.45 17.99
C VAL A 166 -3.75 2.09 18.69
N GLU A 167 -4.32 3.07 18.02
CA GLU A 167 -5.60 3.67 18.35
C GLU A 167 -6.33 4.00 17.04
N VAL A 168 -7.62 3.70 17.00
CA VAL A 168 -8.44 3.82 15.79
C VAL A 168 -9.74 4.50 16.16
N ARG A 169 -10.21 5.39 15.27
CA ARG A 169 -11.57 5.91 15.30
C ARG A 169 -12.15 5.92 13.88
N VAL A 170 -13.40 5.51 13.77
CA VAL A 170 -14.20 5.49 12.56
C VAL A 170 -15.44 6.30 12.86
N ARG A 171 -15.61 7.40 12.15
CA ARG A 171 -16.72 8.34 12.35
C ARG A 171 -17.58 8.37 11.09
N ALA A 172 -18.87 8.11 11.22
CA ALA A 172 -19.79 8.30 10.11
C ALA A 172 -19.81 9.78 9.68
N GLU A 173 -19.99 10.03 8.39
CA GLU A 173 -20.16 11.41 7.89
C GLU A 173 -21.44 12.02 8.49
N ALA A 174 -21.33 13.24 9.01
CA ALA A 174 -22.49 13.95 9.56
C ALA A 174 -23.48 14.31 8.45
N GLU A 175 -24.78 14.34 8.79
CA GLU A 175 -25.83 14.74 7.85
C GLU A 175 -25.50 16.09 7.18
N GLN A 176 -25.61 16.16 5.86
CA GLN A 176 -25.70 17.45 5.17
C GLN A 176 -27.00 18.15 5.58
N PRO A 177 -27.01 19.50 5.71
CA PRO A 177 -28.22 20.23 6.09
C PRO A 177 -29.38 19.93 5.14
N GLY A 178 -30.40 19.18 5.61
CA GLY A 178 -31.58 18.79 4.84
C GLY A 178 -31.69 17.30 4.48
N GLY A 179 -30.72 16.46 4.83
CA GLY A 179 -30.83 15.00 4.74
C GLY A 179 -31.58 14.38 5.93
N THR A 180 -32.24 13.24 5.74
CA THR A 180 -33.07 12.57 6.76
C THR A 180 -32.44 11.31 7.37
N ARG A 181 -31.18 10.97 7.08
CA ARG A 181 -30.49 9.81 7.67
C ARG A 181 -28.96 9.90 7.60
N VAL A 182 -28.28 9.90 8.76
CA VAL A 182 -26.84 9.61 8.89
C VAL A 182 -26.57 8.19 8.34
N PRO A 183 -25.63 7.99 7.40
CA PRO A 183 -25.24 6.65 6.96
C PRO A 183 -24.75 5.83 8.15
N ALA A 184 -25.24 4.60 8.28
CA ALA A 184 -24.71 3.67 9.28
C ALA A 184 -23.29 3.25 8.87
N LEU A 185 -22.43 3.03 9.87
CA LEU A 185 -21.14 2.39 9.61
C LEU A 185 -21.34 0.92 9.20
N PRO A 186 -20.44 0.34 8.38
CA PRO A 186 -20.53 -1.07 8.00
C PRO A 186 -20.45 -2.00 9.21
N ASP A 187 -21.14 -3.14 9.14
CA ASP A 187 -21.10 -4.15 10.20
C ASP A 187 -19.74 -4.85 10.28
N GLY A 188 -19.35 -5.23 11.50
CA GLY A 188 -18.19 -6.08 11.73
C GLY A 188 -16.85 -5.36 11.52
N LEU A 189 -16.78 -4.05 11.78
CA LEU A 189 -15.55 -3.27 11.70
C LEU A 189 -14.42 -3.85 12.55
N ARG A 190 -13.24 -3.98 11.95
CA ARG A 190 -12.02 -4.50 12.59
C ARG A 190 -10.80 -3.74 12.12
N VAL A 191 -9.85 -3.50 13.01
CA VAL A 191 -8.50 -3.08 12.62
C VAL A 191 -7.61 -4.30 12.39
N GLU A 192 -6.89 -4.29 11.28
CA GLU A 192 -5.96 -5.32 10.85
C GLU A 192 -4.53 -4.81 11.04
N LEU A 193 -3.78 -5.46 11.91
CA LEU A 193 -2.38 -5.15 12.23
C LEU A 193 -1.50 -6.19 11.55
N VAL A 194 -0.68 -5.73 10.60
CA VAL A 194 0.11 -6.59 9.72
C VAL A 194 1.59 -6.47 10.05
N ASP A 195 2.19 -7.59 10.44
CA ASP A 195 3.64 -7.75 10.48
C ASP A 195 4.13 -8.29 9.11
N PRO A 196 5.02 -7.57 8.41
CA PRO A 196 5.59 -8.03 7.13
C PRO A 196 6.45 -9.29 7.25
N GLY A 197 6.84 -9.67 8.47
CA GLY A 197 7.78 -10.74 8.73
C GLY A 197 9.22 -10.39 8.33
N THR A 198 10.12 -11.29 8.70
CA THR A 198 11.54 -11.14 8.41
C THR A 198 11.81 -11.29 6.91
N ALA A 199 12.73 -10.49 6.38
CA ALA A 199 13.27 -10.74 5.05
C ALA A 199 13.86 -12.16 5.00
N VAL A 200 13.42 -12.99 4.05
CA VAL A 200 14.16 -14.22 3.74
C VAL A 200 15.53 -13.78 3.24
N GLY A 201 16.58 -14.18 3.95
CA GLY A 201 17.94 -13.71 3.73
C GLY A 201 18.38 -13.85 2.27
N ALA A 202 19.20 -12.91 1.83
CA ALA A 202 20.10 -13.16 0.70
C ALA A 202 20.87 -14.48 0.95
N PRO A 203 21.21 -15.26 -0.10
CA PRO A 203 21.96 -16.51 0.06
C PRO A 203 23.22 -16.29 0.90
N GLY A 204 23.44 -17.22 1.83
CA GLY A 204 24.17 -16.99 3.07
C GLY A 204 25.66 -16.68 2.95
N GLN A 205 26.15 -15.92 3.93
CA GLN A 205 27.46 -16.23 4.51
C GLN A 205 27.26 -17.36 5.51
N ALA A 206 27.29 -18.60 5.00
CA ALA A 206 27.51 -19.76 5.83
C ALA A 206 28.87 -19.63 6.53
N GLY A 207 28.91 -20.02 7.79
CA GLY A 207 30.02 -19.81 8.70
C GLY A 207 31.39 -20.13 8.10
N ARG A 208 32.31 -19.19 8.23
CA ARG A 208 33.74 -19.51 8.19
C ARG A 208 34.07 -20.29 9.48
N PRO A 209 34.69 -21.48 9.39
CA PRO A 209 35.21 -22.15 10.56
C PRO A 209 36.31 -21.28 11.18
N ALA A 210 36.30 -21.16 12.51
CA ALA A 210 37.40 -20.60 13.27
C ALA A 210 38.70 -21.35 12.92
N SER A 211 39.72 -20.62 12.50
CA SER A 211 41.09 -21.14 12.41
C SER A 211 41.89 -20.74 13.66
N PRO A 212 42.87 -21.56 14.08
CA PRO A 212 43.33 -21.62 15.46
C PRO A 212 44.24 -20.45 15.85
N GLN A 213 44.13 -20.04 17.12
CA GLN A 213 45.03 -19.09 17.76
C GLN A 213 46.44 -19.66 17.92
N GLY A 214 47.44 -18.81 17.69
CA GLY A 214 48.84 -18.95 18.11
C GLY A 214 49.41 -17.55 18.44
N PRO A 215 50.40 -17.44 19.34
CA PRO A 215 50.34 -16.50 20.46
C PRO A 215 51.12 -15.18 20.28
N ASP A 216 50.68 -14.21 21.10
CA ASP A 216 51.37 -13.10 21.77
C ASP A 216 52.28 -12.12 21.01
N GLY A 217 51.95 -10.84 21.17
CA GLY A 217 52.81 -9.69 20.89
C GLY A 217 52.03 -8.39 21.08
N GLY A 218 51.68 -8.04 22.32
CA GLY A 218 50.93 -6.83 22.65
C GLY A 218 51.78 -5.56 22.68
N VAL A 219 51.14 -4.40 22.45
CA VAL A 219 51.37 -3.11 23.15
C VAL A 219 50.08 -2.26 23.01
N PRO A 220 49.59 -1.56 24.05
CA PRO A 220 48.28 -0.90 24.07
C PRO A 220 48.34 0.60 23.71
N GLY A 221 47.21 1.19 23.30
CA GLY A 221 47.05 2.64 23.35
C GLY A 221 45.80 3.21 22.68
N LEU A 222 44.90 3.74 23.52
CA LEU A 222 44.04 4.92 23.31
C LEU A 222 42.93 4.77 22.23
N GLY A 223 41.64 4.88 22.51
CA GLY A 223 41.00 5.81 23.44
C GLY A 223 40.38 6.97 22.64
N SER A 224 39.09 6.82 22.32
CA SER A 224 38.11 7.88 22.01
C SER A 224 38.23 8.64 20.68
N ILE A 225 37.12 8.72 19.93
CA ILE A 225 36.39 9.99 19.70
C ILE A 225 34.99 9.73 19.10
N GLU A 226 33.97 10.24 19.80
CA GLU A 226 32.66 10.57 19.26
C GLU A 226 32.66 11.96 18.59
N ALA A 227 31.84 12.07 17.54
CA ALA A 227 30.98 13.19 17.14
C ALA A 227 31.56 14.62 16.93
N ALA A 228 31.34 15.17 15.72
CA ALA A 228 30.30 16.19 15.43
C ALA A 228 30.69 17.25 14.36
N VAL A 229 29.83 17.34 13.33
CA VAL A 229 29.18 18.55 12.74
C VAL A 229 29.90 19.49 11.73
N ASP A 230 29.24 19.59 10.56
CA ASP A 230 29.09 20.66 9.54
C ASP A 230 30.20 21.66 9.15
N ALA A 231 30.47 21.74 7.83
CA ALA A 231 30.03 22.83 6.92
C ALA A 231 30.93 22.96 5.67
N GLY A 232 30.36 23.33 4.51
CA GLY A 232 31.06 24.12 3.47
C GLY A 232 31.10 23.55 2.03
N LEU A 233 30.68 24.37 1.08
CA LEU A 233 30.44 24.10 -0.35
C LEU A 233 31.70 24.18 -1.26
N ALA A 234 31.84 23.17 -2.15
CA ALA A 234 32.28 23.15 -3.57
C ALA A 234 33.68 23.68 -4.01
N PRO A 235 34.15 23.34 -5.23
CA PRO A 235 33.98 22.13 -6.05
C PRO A 235 35.34 21.43 -6.28
N LEU A 236 35.38 20.24 -6.93
CA LEU A 236 36.39 19.84 -7.95
C LEU A 236 36.37 18.32 -8.21
N LYS A 237 36.23 18.01 -9.51
CA LYS A 237 36.88 16.94 -10.30
C LYS A 237 36.65 15.46 -9.93
N ARG A 238 36.07 14.76 -10.91
CA ARG A 238 36.01 13.30 -11.09
C ARG A 238 37.29 12.59 -10.62
N PRO A 239 37.14 11.40 -10.00
CA PRO A 239 38.07 10.32 -10.20
C PRO A 239 37.45 9.19 -11.01
N VAL A 240 38.36 8.55 -11.72
CA VAL A 240 38.24 7.41 -12.62
C VAL A 240 37.84 6.15 -11.84
N ARG A 241 37.05 5.28 -12.50
CA ARG A 241 36.67 3.94 -12.01
C ARG A 241 37.91 3.06 -11.83
N PRO A 242 38.05 2.34 -10.71
CA PRO A 242 38.77 1.07 -10.71
C PRO A 242 37.81 -0.05 -11.12
N ALA A 243 38.17 -0.78 -12.17
CA ALA A 243 37.56 -2.05 -12.50
C ALA A 243 37.85 -3.07 -11.39
N LEU A 244 36.84 -3.84 -11.00
CA LEU A 244 37.01 -5.08 -10.22
C LEU A 244 36.36 -6.24 -10.99
N PRO A 245 36.92 -7.45 -10.85
CA PRO A 245 36.85 -8.49 -11.86
C PRO A 245 35.52 -9.24 -11.84
N ALA A 246 35.15 -9.74 -13.01
CA ALA A 246 34.05 -10.66 -13.22
C ALA A 246 34.28 -11.97 -12.44
N THR A 247 33.33 -12.33 -11.58
CA THR A 247 33.14 -13.72 -11.15
C THR A 247 31.97 -14.30 -11.94
N ALA A 248 32.29 -15.29 -12.74
CA ALA A 248 31.37 -16.09 -13.53
C ALA A 248 30.52 -17.02 -12.66
N ASP A 249 29.43 -17.49 -13.29
CA ASP A 249 28.63 -18.69 -13.01
C ASP A 249 27.66 -18.67 -11.82
N VAL A 250 26.36 -18.52 -12.13
CA VAL A 250 25.43 -19.65 -12.28
C VAL A 250 24.25 -19.21 -13.17
N LEU A 251 24.28 -19.56 -14.46
CA LEU A 251 23.10 -19.58 -15.34
C LEU A 251 22.89 -21.01 -15.82
N LYS A 252 21.69 -21.57 -15.58
CA LYS A 252 21.24 -22.78 -16.29
C LYS A 252 20.54 -22.33 -17.57
N GLU A 253 21.24 -22.42 -18.70
CA GLU A 253 20.68 -22.26 -20.04
C GLU A 253 20.11 -23.59 -20.55
N VAL A 254 19.00 -23.50 -21.29
CA VAL A 254 18.39 -24.58 -22.06
C VAL A 254 18.82 -24.39 -23.53
N PRO A 255 19.39 -25.41 -24.23
CA PRO A 255 19.99 -25.19 -25.54
C PRO A 255 18.93 -25.07 -26.64
N ALA A 256 19.04 -24.00 -27.43
CA ALA A 256 18.34 -23.84 -28.71
C ALA A 256 19.12 -24.56 -29.83
N GLY A 257 18.48 -25.52 -30.49
CA GLY A 257 19.03 -26.23 -31.64
C GLY A 257 19.14 -25.35 -32.88
N ARG A 258 20.27 -25.50 -33.57
CA ARG A 258 20.68 -24.82 -34.82
C ARG A 258 20.04 -25.48 -36.04
N ALA A 259 19.53 -24.68 -36.97
CA ALA A 259 19.29 -25.07 -38.36
C ALA A 259 19.73 -23.93 -39.29
N ASP A 260 20.40 -24.32 -40.37
CA ASP A 260 21.17 -23.51 -41.29
C ASP A 260 20.38 -22.49 -42.13
N GLU A 261 21.09 -21.43 -42.52
CA GLU A 261 20.62 -20.27 -43.27
C GLU A 261 20.74 -20.48 -44.79
N ALA A 262 19.73 -20.00 -45.55
CA ALA A 262 19.84 -19.73 -46.99
C ALA A 262 19.52 -18.24 -47.24
N PRO A 263 20.21 -17.54 -48.16
CA PRO A 263 20.15 -16.08 -48.25
C PRO A 263 18.91 -15.63 -49.03
N GLY A 264 17.80 -15.46 -48.32
CA GLY A 264 16.62 -14.76 -48.81
C GLY A 264 16.76 -13.26 -48.58
N ARG A 265 16.52 -12.46 -49.64
CA ARG A 265 16.42 -11.00 -49.60
C ARG A 265 15.77 -10.52 -48.29
N ARG A 266 16.53 -9.77 -47.47
CA ARG A 266 15.99 -9.02 -46.33
C ARG A 266 14.97 -8.02 -46.86
N ARG A 267 13.69 -8.40 -46.89
CA ARG A 267 12.61 -7.43 -46.72
C ARG A 267 12.90 -6.78 -45.37
N ALA A 268 13.05 -5.45 -45.33
CA ALA A 268 13.06 -4.72 -44.08
C ALA A 268 11.84 -5.17 -43.28
N GLY A 269 12.08 -5.95 -42.22
CA GLY A 269 11.01 -6.44 -41.36
C GLY A 269 10.33 -5.22 -40.76
N ALA A 270 9.00 -5.22 -40.72
CA ALA A 270 8.25 -4.22 -39.97
C ALA A 270 8.89 -4.10 -38.58
N GLU A 271 9.37 -2.91 -38.22
CA GLU A 271 10.01 -2.70 -36.93
C GLU A 271 9.05 -3.16 -35.84
N SER A 272 9.44 -4.18 -35.08
CA SER A 272 8.64 -4.66 -33.96
C SER A 272 8.74 -3.62 -32.86
N TYR A 273 7.71 -2.79 -32.69
CA TYR A 273 7.61 -1.79 -31.64
C TYR A 273 7.54 -2.43 -30.26
N THR A 274 8.71 -2.76 -29.73
CA THR A 274 8.94 -3.46 -28.46
C THR A 274 9.95 -2.66 -27.65
N ALA A 275 9.93 -2.82 -26.33
CA ALA A 275 10.90 -2.18 -25.45
C ALA A 275 11.74 -3.24 -24.70
N PRO A 276 12.96 -2.92 -24.26
CA PRO A 276 13.75 -3.82 -23.43
C PRO A 276 13.01 -4.19 -22.15
N ARG A 277 13.13 -5.45 -21.72
CA ARG A 277 12.60 -5.88 -20.42
C ARG A 277 13.34 -5.16 -19.30
N PRO A 278 12.66 -4.39 -18.43
CA PRO A 278 13.32 -3.78 -17.30
C PRO A 278 13.73 -4.84 -16.26
N ARG A 279 14.65 -4.48 -15.37
CA ARG A 279 14.94 -5.31 -14.19
C ARG A 279 13.68 -5.37 -13.32
N ILE A 280 13.25 -6.58 -13.00
CA ILE A 280 12.08 -6.84 -12.15
C ILE A 280 12.55 -7.71 -10.99
N VAL A 281 12.32 -7.24 -9.76
CA VAL A 281 12.52 -8.03 -8.54
C VAL A 281 11.40 -9.07 -8.48
N THR A 282 11.77 -10.34 -8.54
CA THR A 282 10.83 -11.46 -8.50
C THR A 282 10.13 -11.56 -7.14
N ARG A 283 9.03 -12.32 -7.09
CA ARG A 283 8.34 -12.66 -5.84
C ARG A 283 9.26 -13.22 -4.76
N SER A 284 10.12 -14.17 -5.13
CA SER A 284 11.16 -14.68 -4.22
C SER A 284 12.15 -13.59 -3.79
N GLY A 285 12.49 -12.65 -4.68
CA GLY A 285 13.44 -11.57 -4.41
C GLY A 285 12.96 -10.53 -3.39
N TRP A 286 11.64 -10.31 -3.27
CA TRP A 286 11.07 -9.47 -2.21
C TRP A 286 10.53 -10.27 -1.01
N GLY A 287 10.66 -11.60 -1.05
CA GLY A 287 10.31 -12.50 0.06
C GLY A 287 8.82 -12.83 0.14
N ALA A 288 8.14 -12.98 -1.00
CA ALA A 288 6.74 -13.42 -1.04
C ALA A 288 6.57 -14.77 -0.35
N ASP A 289 5.61 -14.86 0.58
CA ASP A 289 5.15 -16.15 1.11
C ASP A 289 4.09 -16.73 0.16
N GLU A 290 4.54 -17.59 -0.75
CA GLU A 290 3.68 -18.22 -1.76
C GLU A 290 2.56 -19.09 -1.16
N ASN A 291 2.63 -19.44 0.13
CA ASN A 291 1.57 -20.21 0.79
C ASN A 291 0.34 -19.35 1.14
N LEU A 292 0.46 -18.02 1.10
CA LEU A 292 -0.69 -17.15 1.35
C LEU A 292 -1.67 -17.17 0.17
N ARG A 293 -1.16 -17.09 -1.07
CA ARG A 293 -2.03 -16.99 -2.25
C ARG A 293 -2.70 -18.30 -2.59
N GLU A 294 -3.78 -18.20 -3.33
CA GLU A 294 -4.36 -19.36 -3.99
C GLU A 294 -3.47 -19.89 -5.11
N SER A 295 -3.60 -21.19 -5.38
CA SER A 295 -2.93 -21.86 -6.50
C SER A 295 -3.59 -21.53 -7.85
N GLY A 296 -2.82 -21.70 -8.91
CA GLY A 296 -3.25 -21.42 -10.28
C GLY A 296 -3.22 -19.94 -10.66
N PHE A 297 -3.37 -19.69 -11.96
CA PHE A 297 -3.36 -18.35 -12.55
C PHE A 297 -4.62 -18.17 -13.40
N VAL A 298 -5.19 -16.97 -13.40
CA VAL A 298 -6.29 -16.61 -14.28
C VAL A 298 -5.75 -15.70 -15.35
N TYR A 299 -5.66 -16.18 -16.58
CA TYR A 299 -5.23 -15.37 -17.72
C TYR A 299 -6.45 -14.81 -18.44
N THR A 300 -6.34 -13.56 -18.88
CA THR A 300 -7.31 -12.93 -19.77
C THR A 300 -6.92 -13.19 -21.22
N GLY A 301 -7.62 -12.57 -22.18
CA GLY A 301 -7.27 -12.72 -23.58
C GLY A 301 -5.93 -12.06 -23.91
N GLY A 302 -6.00 -10.78 -24.28
CA GLY A 302 -4.82 -9.98 -24.63
C GLY A 302 -4.50 -8.95 -23.54
N LEU A 303 -3.53 -8.08 -23.83
CA LEU A 303 -3.34 -6.85 -23.06
C LEU A 303 -3.69 -5.66 -23.93
N LYS A 304 -4.60 -4.80 -23.45
CA LYS A 304 -5.09 -3.61 -24.17
C LYS A 304 -4.69 -2.31 -23.49
N ALA A 305 -4.52 -2.31 -22.17
CA ALA A 305 -4.20 -1.12 -21.40
C ALA A 305 -3.39 -1.43 -20.13
N ALA A 306 -2.77 -0.40 -19.57
CA ALA A 306 -2.18 -0.39 -18.25
C ALA A 306 -2.89 0.67 -17.39
N PHE A 307 -3.25 0.28 -16.16
CA PHE A 307 -3.76 1.21 -15.15
C PHE A 307 -2.66 1.54 -14.16
N VAL A 308 -2.43 2.83 -13.94
CA VAL A 308 -1.48 3.35 -12.96
C VAL A 308 -2.22 3.68 -11.68
N HIS A 309 -1.70 3.16 -10.58
CA HIS A 309 -2.21 3.33 -9.23
C HIS A 309 -1.13 3.93 -8.32
N HIS A 310 -1.54 4.47 -7.19
CA HIS A 310 -0.70 4.51 -6.00
C HIS A 310 -1.17 3.44 -5.01
N THR A 311 -0.44 3.20 -3.93
CA THR A 311 -0.89 2.27 -2.88
C THR A 311 -1.59 2.97 -1.71
N ALA A 312 -1.54 4.30 -1.66
CA ALA A 312 -2.03 5.13 -0.56
C ALA A 312 -1.40 4.81 0.81
N THR A 313 -0.29 4.06 0.84
CA THR A 313 0.36 3.59 2.08
C THR A 313 1.15 4.64 2.84
N GLY A 314 1.26 5.87 2.34
CA GLY A 314 2.20 6.87 2.84
C GLY A 314 3.64 6.69 2.33
N ASN A 315 4.46 7.72 2.54
CA ASN A 315 5.76 7.89 1.87
C ASN A 315 6.99 7.76 2.79
N ASN A 316 6.79 7.48 4.08
CA ASN A 316 7.84 7.49 5.12
C ASN A 316 8.73 6.22 5.14
N TYR A 317 8.47 5.22 4.30
CA TYR A 317 9.36 4.06 4.14
C TYR A 317 10.68 4.43 3.47
N THR A 318 11.76 3.73 3.78
CA THR A 318 13.04 3.80 3.04
C THR A 318 13.02 2.82 1.87
N CYS A 319 13.81 3.03 0.81
CA CYS A 319 13.79 2.09 -0.32
C CYS A 319 14.23 0.65 0.07
N ALA A 320 15.07 0.50 1.09
CA ALA A 320 15.39 -0.81 1.67
C ALA A 320 14.19 -1.51 2.33
N GLN A 321 13.19 -0.74 2.77
CA GLN A 321 11.94 -1.26 3.34
C GLN A 321 10.88 -1.57 2.28
N ALA A 322 11.08 -1.23 1.00
CA ALA A 322 10.09 -1.47 -0.05
C ALA A 322 9.63 -2.95 -0.12
N PRO A 323 10.52 -3.97 -0.03
CA PRO A 323 10.08 -5.37 0.08
C PRO A 323 9.15 -5.64 1.26
N SER A 324 9.40 -5.03 2.42
CA SER A 324 8.54 -5.18 3.61
C SER A 324 7.18 -4.52 3.41
N VAL A 325 7.13 -3.33 2.79
CA VAL A 325 5.87 -2.67 2.42
C VAL A 325 5.06 -3.58 1.50
N ILE A 326 5.70 -4.16 0.47
CA ILE A 326 5.04 -5.07 -0.49
C ILE A 326 4.52 -6.33 0.21
N ARG A 327 5.31 -6.97 1.10
CA ARG A 327 4.85 -8.12 1.88
C ARG A 327 3.65 -7.79 2.77
N SER A 328 3.64 -6.61 3.37
CA SER A 328 2.49 -6.15 4.16
C SER A 328 1.24 -5.94 3.31
N ILE A 329 1.35 -5.29 2.15
CA ILE A 329 0.21 -5.11 1.22
C ILE A 329 -0.29 -6.47 0.73
N TYR A 330 0.63 -7.37 0.34
CA TYR A 330 0.28 -8.72 -0.09
C TYR A 330 -0.51 -9.48 0.97
N ARG A 331 -0.01 -9.48 2.21
CA ARG A 331 -0.68 -10.11 3.35
C ARG A 331 -2.03 -9.45 3.65
N TYR A 332 -2.13 -8.12 3.58
CA TYR A 332 -3.39 -7.41 3.77
C TYR A 332 -4.43 -7.81 2.72
N HIS A 333 -4.07 -7.81 1.43
CA HIS A 333 -4.99 -8.19 0.35
C HIS A 333 -5.48 -9.64 0.52
N VAL A 334 -4.59 -10.57 0.86
CA VAL A 334 -4.93 -11.99 0.93
C VAL A 334 -5.61 -12.38 2.24
N VAL A 335 -5.01 -12.02 3.37
CA VAL A 335 -5.46 -12.48 4.70
C VAL A 335 -6.59 -11.60 5.25
N SER A 336 -6.47 -10.28 5.07
CA SER A 336 -7.44 -9.33 5.61
C SER A 336 -8.62 -9.12 4.66
N SER A 337 -8.35 -8.80 3.39
CA SER A 337 -9.39 -8.54 2.37
C SER A 337 -9.91 -9.80 1.67
N GLY A 338 -9.24 -10.95 1.83
CA GLY A 338 -9.71 -12.24 1.32
C GLY A 338 -9.48 -12.48 -0.17
N TRP A 339 -8.59 -11.71 -0.80
CA TRP A 339 -8.26 -11.83 -2.22
C TRP A 339 -7.35 -13.04 -2.47
N ARG A 340 -7.24 -13.46 -3.73
CA ARG A 340 -6.46 -14.66 -4.10
C ARG A 340 -4.97 -14.40 -4.06
N ASP A 341 -4.53 -13.18 -4.32
CA ASP A 341 -3.14 -12.72 -4.35
C ASP A 341 -3.10 -11.19 -4.19
N ILE A 342 -1.92 -10.58 -4.21
CA ILE A 342 -1.79 -9.12 -4.35
C ILE A 342 -2.47 -8.65 -5.65
N GLY A 343 -3.23 -7.55 -5.58
CA GLY A 343 -4.13 -7.15 -6.67
C GLY A 343 -3.43 -6.53 -7.89
N TYR A 344 -2.24 -5.95 -7.70
CA TYR A 344 -1.48 -5.30 -8.75
C TYR A 344 -0.56 -6.28 -9.47
N ASN A 345 -0.38 -6.13 -10.79
CA ASN A 345 0.57 -6.97 -11.53
C ASN A 345 2.02 -6.55 -11.29
N PHE A 346 2.27 -5.25 -11.13
CA PHE A 346 3.57 -4.68 -10.80
C PHE A 346 3.46 -3.65 -9.68
N LEU A 347 4.51 -3.55 -8.87
CA LEU A 347 4.68 -2.50 -7.88
C LEU A 347 5.99 -1.76 -8.13
N ILE A 348 6.02 -0.46 -7.85
CA ILE A 348 7.19 0.39 -8.08
C ILE A 348 7.46 1.23 -6.83
N ASP A 349 8.67 1.15 -6.28
CA ASP A 349 9.04 2.01 -5.16
C ASP A 349 9.48 3.41 -5.61
N LYS A 350 9.60 4.34 -4.65
CA LYS A 350 10.07 5.71 -4.93
C LYS A 350 11.52 5.80 -5.42
N CYS A 351 12.28 4.72 -5.39
CA CYS A 351 13.62 4.60 -5.97
C CYS A 351 13.62 4.06 -7.40
N GLY A 352 12.46 3.71 -7.97
CA GLY A 352 12.34 3.19 -9.33
C GLY A 352 12.59 1.68 -9.44
N ASN A 353 12.66 0.93 -8.33
CA ASN A 353 12.71 -0.52 -8.39
C ASN A 353 11.34 -1.06 -8.80
N ILE A 354 11.30 -1.97 -9.78
CA ILE A 354 10.08 -2.63 -10.24
C ILE A 354 10.02 -4.03 -9.61
N TYR A 355 8.86 -4.36 -9.04
CA TYR A 355 8.60 -5.62 -8.36
C TYR A 355 7.48 -6.37 -9.07
N GLU A 356 7.65 -7.69 -9.20
CA GLU A 356 6.58 -8.58 -9.59
C GLU A 356 5.49 -8.60 -8.50
N GLY A 357 4.25 -8.26 -8.87
CA GLY A 357 3.09 -8.37 -8.00
C GLY A 357 2.39 -9.70 -8.21
N ARG A 358 1.21 -9.68 -8.83
CA ARG A 358 0.35 -10.85 -9.02
C ARG A 358 1.05 -11.97 -9.78
N ALA A 359 1.07 -13.15 -9.19
CA ALA A 359 1.87 -14.29 -9.64
C ALA A 359 1.46 -14.75 -11.06
N GLY A 360 2.46 -15.16 -11.85
CA GLY A 360 2.26 -15.60 -13.24
C GLY A 360 2.04 -14.45 -14.24
N GLY A 361 2.09 -13.21 -13.79
CA GLY A 361 1.72 -12.03 -14.59
C GLY A 361 2.84 -11.31 -15.32
N VAL A 362 4.10 -11.65 -15.07
CA VAL A 362 5.22 -10.82 -15.55
C VAL A 362 5.19 -10.69 -17.07
N ASP A 363 5.19 -11.79 -17.79
CA ASP A 363 5.16 -11.83 -19.27
C ASP A 363 3.80 -12.22 -19.85
N LYS A 364 2.82 -12.62 -19.02
CA LYS A 364 1.46 -13.03 -19.44
C LYS A 364 0.36 -12.11 -18.91
N PRO A 365 -0.84 -12.08 -19.51
CA PRO A 365 -1.90 -11.18 -19.08
C PRO A 365 -2.69 -11.84 -17.95
N VAL A 366 -2.07 -11.97 -16.77
CA VAL A 366 -2.78 -12.47 -15.58
C VAL A 366 -3.76 -11.39 -15.11
N MET A 367 -5.02 -11.78 -14.88
CA MET A 367 -6.06 -10.90 -14.40
C MET A 367 -5.68 -10.32 -13.03
N GLY A 368 -5.72 -9.00 -12.90
CA GLY A 368 -5.50 -8.30 -11.63
C GLY A 368 -6.74 -8.22 -10.74
N ALA A 369 -6.61 -7.49 -9.64
CA ALA A 369 -7.70 -7.06 -8.76
C ALA A 369 -7.44 -5.61 -8.33
N HIS A 370 -7.09 -4.76 -9.30
CA HIS A 370 -6.59 -3.40 -9.09
C HIS A 370 -7.56 -2.32 -9.57
N THR A 371 -8.37 -2.59 -10.60
CA THR A 371 -9.34 -1.65 -11.16
C THR A 371 -10.67 -2.38 -11.31
N LEU A 372 -11.55 -2.26 -10.31
CA LEU A 372 -12.86 -2.89 -10.34
C LEU A 372 -13.62 -2.46 -11.61
N GLY A 373 -14.09 -3.44 -12.37
CA GLY A 373 -14.72 -3.23 -13.68
C GLY A 373 -13.76 -3.39 -14.87
N PHE A 374 -12.44 -3.27 -14.69
CA PHE A 374 -11.46 -3.30 -15.78
C PHE A 374 -10.24 -4.17 -15.50
N ASN A 375 -10.36 -5.18 -14.63
CA ASN A 375 -9.27 -6.12 -14.34
C ASN A 375 -8.95 -7.04 -15.53
N SER A 376 -9.90 -7.23 -16.46
CA SER A 376 -9.70 -8.03 -17.68
C SER A 376 -8.98 -7.25 -18.77
N ASP A 377 -8.07 -7.92 -19.50
CA ASP A 377 -7.27 -7.36 -20.60
C ASP A 377 -6.38 -6.16 -20.21
N THR A 378 -6.09 -5.97 -18.94
CA THR A 378 -5.26 -4.87 -18.46
C THR A 378 -4.17 -5.33 -17.49
N THR A 379 -3.25 -4.42 -17.20
CA THR A 379 -2.21 -4.62 -16.18
C THR A 379 -2.19 -3.45 -15.21
N GLY A 380 -2.22 -3.75 -13.91
CA GLY A 380 -2.14 -2.76 -12.83
C GLY A 380 -0.70 -2.54 -12.39
N ILE A 381 -0.28 -1.28 -12.41
CA ILE A 381 1.04 -0.82 -11.96
C ILE A 381 0.83 0.13 -10.78
N ALA A 382 1.19 -0.29 -9.57
CA ALA A 382 1.06 0.54 -8.37
C ALA A 382 2.38 1.15 -7.94
N VAL A 383 2.42 2.48 -7.80
CA VAL A 383 3.55 3.17 -7.20
C VAL A 383 3.37 3.21 -5.69
N LEU A 384 4.30 2.64 -4.94
CA LEU A 384 4.28 2.61 -3.48
C LEU A 384 4.32 4.04 -2.93
N GLY A 385 3.26 4.44 -2.24
CA GLY A 385 3.12 5.76 -1.64
C GLY A 385 1.77 6.42 -1.83
N THR A 386 1.68 7.67 -1.40
CA THR A 386 0.51 8.55 -1.56
C THR A 386 0.92 9.80 -2.33
N TYR A 387 0.31 10.01 -3.50
CA TYR A 387 0.71 11.06 -4.46
C TYR A 387 -0.38 12.11 -4.71
N THR A 388 -1.27 12.32 -3.73
CA THR A 388 -2.24 13.43 -3.73
C THR A 388 -1.55 14.77 -3.48
N GLY A 389 -0.70 14.85 -2.44
CA GLY A 389 0.06 16.05 -2.07
C GLY A 389 1.59 15.91 -2.15
N THR A 390 2.11 14.72 -2.43
CA THR A 390 3.56 14.49 -2.65
C THR A 390 3.83 14.15 -4.12
N ALA A 391 4.85 14.75 -4.72
CA ALA A 391 5.22 14.43 -6.10
C ALA A 391 5.96 13.07 -6.18
N PRO A 392 5.69 12.25 -7.22
CA PRO A 392 6.49 11.05 -7.46
C PRO A 392 7.91 11.43 -7.88
N SER A 393 8.88 10.58 -7.53
CA SER A 393 10.26 10.75 -8.00
C SER A 393 10.34 10.51 -9.51
N ALA A 394 11.33 11.13 -10.17
CA ALA A 394 11.59 10.86 -11.58
C ALA A 394 11.87 9.37 -11.83
N ALA A 395 12.62 8.72 -10.94
CA ALA A 395 12.92 7.29 -11.03
C ALA A 395 11.65 6.42 -11.00
N ALA A 396 10.66 6.76 -10.17
CA ALA A 396 9.38 6.05 -10.14
C ALA A 396 8.59 6.26 -11.44
N VAL A 397 8.52 7.50 -11.95
CA VAL A 397 7.83 7.81 -13.22
C VAL A 397 8.50 7.11 -14.41
N ASP A 398 9.83 7.10 -14.46
CA ASP A 398 10.61 6.40 -15.49
C ASP A 398 10.39 4.88 -15.42
N ALA A 399 10.32 4.32 -14.21
CA ALA A 399 10.03 2.90 -14.01
C ALA A 399 8.61 2.53 -14.48
N VAL A 400 7.60 3.38 -14.23
CA VAL A 400 6.24 3.18 -14.77
C VAL A 400 6.30 3.17 -16.30
N ALA A 401 6.98 4.14 -16.91
CA ALA A 401 7.12 4.20 -18.37
C ALA A 401 7.84 2.96 -18.93
N ALA A 402 8.92 2.51 -18.29
CA ALA A 402 9.70 1.35 -18.73
C ALA A 402 8.90 0.04 -18.66
N VAL A 403 8.21 -0.22 -17.55
CA VAL A 403 7.40 -1.45 -17.41
C VAL A 403 6.17 -1.41 -18.32
N SER A 404 5.52 -0.25 -18.47
CA SER A 404 4.41 -0.11 -19.43
C SER A 404 4.88 -0.32 -20.87
N ALA A 405 6.01 0.29 -21.28
CA ALA A 405 6.55 0.15 -22.63
C ALA A 405 6.82 -1.32 -22.98
N TRP A 406 7.52 -2.03 -22.08
CA TRP A 406 7.84 -3.43 -22.27
C TRP A 406 6.58 -4.29 -22.31
N LYS A 407 5.73 -4.17 -21.27
CA LYS A 407 4.56 -5.03 -21.10
C LYS A 407 3.54 -4.84 -22.23
N LEU A 408 3.26 -3.61 -22.65
CA LEU A 408 2.41 -3.30 -23.81
C LEU A 408 3.05 -3.71 -25.14
N GLY A 409 4.38 -3.61 -25.23
CA GLY A 409 5.15 -3.99 -26.43
C GLY A 409 5.05 -5.47 -26.75
N LEU A 410 4.93 -6.34 -25.75
CA LEU A 410 4.68 -7.78 -25.93
C LEU A 410 3.38 -8.07 -26.73
N TYR A 411 2.46 -7.11 -26.78
CA TYR A 411 1.17 -7.23 -27.45
C TYR A 411 0.98 -6.18 -28.57
N GLY A 412 2.05 -5.48 -28.96
CA GLY A 412 2.02 -4.50 -30.05
C GLY A 412 1.18 -3.23 -29.76
N VAL A 413 0.87 -2.94 -28.50
CA VAL A 413 0.00 -1.81 -28.13
C VAL A 413 0.81 -0.52 -28.03
N ASP A 414 0.38 0.55 -28.71
CA ASP A 414 0.98 1.89 -28.63
C ASP A 414 0.60 2.60 -27.31
N PRO A 415 1.56 2.95 -26.45
CA PRO A 415 1.32 3.63 -25.18
C PRO A 415 0.60 4.97 -25.28
N ARG A 416 0.71 5.69 -26.41
CA ARG A 416 0.02 6.98 -26.65
C ARG A 416 -1.42 6.80 -27.12
N GLY A 417 -1.78 5.57 -27.49
CA GLY A 417 -3.07 5.25 -28.09
C GLY A 417 -4.24 5.37 -27.12
N ARG A 418 -5.42 5.16 -27.69
CA ARG A 418 -6.67 4.92 -26.96
C ARG A 418 -7.20 3.54 -27.31
N THR A 419 -7.92 2.93 -26.38
CA THR A 419 -8.53 1.62 -26.56
C THR A 419 -9.95 1.61 -25.98
N TYR A 420 -10.72 0.60 -26.35
CA TYR A 420 -12.01 0.32 -25.74
C TYR A 420 -11.88 -0.86 -24.78
N LEU A 421 -12.39 -0.66 -23.57
CA LEU A 421 -12.48 -1.71 -22.55
C LEU A 421 -13.95 -1.89 -22.17
N GLN A 422 -14.40 -3.14 -22.09
CA GLN A 422 -15.74 -3.44 -21.62
C GLN A 422 -15.72 -3.50 -20.09
N SER A 423 -16.56 -2.69 -19.44
CA SER A 423 -16.68 -2.68 -17.99
C SER A 423 -17.37 -3.95 -17.48
N ALA A 424 -16.80 -4.58 -16.45
CA ALA A 424 -17.45 -5.63 -15.66
C ALA A 424 -18.45 -5.08 -14.62
N GLY A 425 -18.57 -3.75 -14.54
CA GLY A 425 -19.39 -3.01 -13.58
C GLY A 425 -18.52 -2.24 -12.60
N GLY A 426 -18.89 -0.98 -12.36
CA GLY A 426 -18.26 -0.06 -11.41
C GLY A 426 -19.11 1.20 -11.27
N ASN A 427 -18.65 2.18 -10.50
CA ASN A 427 -19.42 3.39 -10.23
C ASN A 427 -19.41 4.42 -11.38
N LEU A 428 -18.34 4.48 -12.19
CA LEU A 428 -18.28 5.33 -13.39
C LEU A 428 -18.86 4.67 -14.63
N TYR A 429 -18.67 3.36 -14.77
CA TYR A 429 -19.05 2.61 -15.96
C TYR A 429 -19.90 1.40 -15.58
N PRO A 430 -21.21 1.39 -15.90
CA PRO A 430 -22.06 0.23 -15.69
C PRO A 430 -21.54 -0.99 -16.46
N LYS A 431 -21.92 -2.17 -15.97
CA LYS A 431 -21.53 -3.44 -16.59
C LYS A 431 -21.97 -3.51 -18.05
N GLY A 432 -21.04 -3.91 -18.92
CA GLY A 432 -21.25 -4.04 -20.36
C GLY A 432 -20.94 -2.78 -21.16
N GLU A 433 -20.74 -1.63 -20.52
CA GLU A 433 -20.36 -0.40 -21.21
C GLU A 433 -18.94 -0.50 -21.79
N ASN A 434 -18.76 -0.03 -23.03
CA ASN A 434 -17.46 0.06 -23.68
C ASN A 434 -16.83 1.45 -23.45
N ALA A 435 -16.03 1.56 -22.40
CA ALA A 435 -15.31 2.78 -22.06
C ALA A 435 -14.14 3.03 -23.03
N ARG A 436 -14.06 4.25 -23.57
CA ARG A 436 -12.92 4.68 -24.41
C ARG A 436 -11.85 5.34 -23.53
N LEU A 437 -10.77 4.63 -23.27
CA LEU A 437 -9.72 5.04 -22.33
C LEU A 437 -8.37 5.20 -23.04
N ASN A 438 -7.43 5.89 -22.38
CA ASN A 438 -6.04 5.89 -22.85
C ASN A 438 -5.43 4.51 -22.59
N VAL A 439 -4.50 4.09 -23.45
CA VAL A 439 -3.79 2.81 -23.24
C VAL A 439 -3.06 2.80 -21.90
N ILE A 440 -2.45 3.92 -21.49
CA ILE A 440 -2.01 4.11 -20.11
C ILE A 440 -2.97 5.09 -19.46
N SER A 441 -3.75 4.61 -18.51
CA SER A 441 -4.77 5.38 -17.78
C SER A 441 -4.47 5.38 -16.28
N GLY A 442 -4.94 6.40 -15.57
CA GLY A 442 -4.97 6.37 -14.10
C GLY A 442 -6.16 5.57 -13.62
N HIS A 443 -6.13 5.06 -12.39
CA HIS A 443 -7.29 4.37 -11.81
C HIS A 443 -8.56 5.21 -11.87
N ARG A 444 -8.47 6.51 -11.53
CA ARG A 444 -9.56 7.49 -11.63
C ARG A 444 -10.25 7.59 -13.01
N ASP A 445 -9.58 7.14 -14.08
CA ASP A 445 -10.18 7.14 -15.42
C ASP A 445 -11.17 5.99 -15.61
N GLY A 446 -11.06 4.92 -14.80
CA GLY A 446 -11.91 3.73 -14.86
C GLY A 446 -12.86 3.58 -13.66
N PHE A 447 -12.59 4.26 -12.55
CA PHE A 447 -13.40 4.21 -11.34
C PHE A 447 -13.37 5.57 -10.62
N ALA A 448 -14.42 5.97 -9.90
CA ALA A 448 -14.41 7.23 -9.16
C ALA A 448 -13.61 7.04 -7.86
N THR A 449 -12.35 7.48 -7.88
CA THR A 449 -11.37 7.41 -6.79
C THR A 449 -10.33 8.51 -6.94
N GLU A 450 -9.66 8.89 -5.86
CA GLU A 450 -8.49 9.77 -5.92
C GLU A 450 -7.26 9.09 -6.53
N CYS A 451 -7.16 7.77 -6.52
CA CYS A 451 -6.04 7.01 -7.07
C CYS A 451 -5.81 7.34 -8.57
N PRO A 452 -4.57 7.58 -9.05
CA PRO A 452 -3.26 7.39 -8.38
C PRO A 452 -2.75 8.60 -7.58
N GLY A 453 -3.63 9.51 -7.17
CA GLY A 453 -3.29 10.82 -6.63
C GLY A 453 -2.96 11.82 -7.74
N MET A 454 -3.32 13.09 -7.51
CA MET A 454 -3.25 14.13 -8.54
C MET A 454 -1.84 14.28 -9.13
N LEU A 455 -0.81 14.31 -8.29
CA LEU A 455 0.55 14.61 -8.74
C LEU A 455 1.20 13.47 -9.52
N LEU A 456 0.76 12.22 -9.33
CA LEU A 456 1.16 11.10 -10.19
C LEU A 456 0.30 11.03 -11.45
N TYR A 457 -0.99 11.33 -11.35
CA TYR A 457 -1.90 11.40 -12.49
C TYR A 457 -1.43 12.42 -13.54
N ASP A 458 -0.97 13.60 -13.10
CA ASP A 458 -0.43 14.65 -13.97
C ASP A 458 0.81 14.20 -14.78
N ARG A 459 1.51 13.14 -14.32
CA ARG A 459 2.67 12.59 -15.04
C ARG A 459 2.30 11.61 -16.14
N LEU A 460 1.05 11.15 -16.24
CA LEU A 460 0.66 10.11 -17.21
C LEU A 460 0.89 10.52 -18.67
N GLY A 461 0.79 11.81 -18.99
CA GLY A 461 1.17 12.31 -20.32
C GLY A 461 2.64 12.03 -20.65
N SER A 462 3.55 12.32 -19.71
CA SER A 462 4.99 12.06 -19.87
C SER A 462 5.33 10.57 -19.89
N VAL A 463 4.61 9.76 -19.10
CA VAL A 463 4.72 8.31 -19.10
C VAL A 463 4.37 7.74 -20.48
N ARG A 464 3.24 8.16 -21.07
CA ARG A 464 2.81 7.74 -22.41
C ARG A 464 3.85 8.05 -23.49
N SER A 465 4.35 9.29 -23.52
CA SER A 465 5.38 9.71 -24.49
C SER A 465 6.70 8.96 -24.30
N THR A 466 7.14 8.79 -23.05
CA THR A 466 8.39 8.07 -22.74
C THR A 466 8.28 6.59 -23.09
N ALA A 467 7.15 5.96 -22.76
CA ALA A 467 6.92 4.55 -23.06
C ALA A 467 6.89 4.28 -24.57
N ALA A 468 6.24 5.15 -25.35
CA ALA A 468 6.24 5.06 -26.81
C ALA A 468 7.65 5.22 -27.39
N ARG A 469 8.44 6.18 -26.89
CA ARG A 469 9.84 6.33 -27.29
C ARG A 469 10.67 5.08 -26.98
N LEU A 470 10.46 4.44 -25.83
CA LEU A 470 11.12 3.19 -25.45
C LEU A 470 10.72 2.01 -26.36
N GLN A 471 9.53 2.06 -26.97
CA GLN A 471 9.11 1.10 -28.00
C GLN A 471 9.62 1.46 -29.42
N GLY A 472 10.33 2.57 -29.60
CA GLY A 472 10.80 3.04 -30.91
C GLY A 472 9.72 3.74 -31.75
N ARG A 473 8.72 4.38 -31.15
CA ARG A 473 7.57 5.03 -31.83
C ARG A 473 7.58 6.56 -31.78
#